data_AF-A0AA42X7K3-F1
#
_entry.id   AF-A0AA42X7K3-F1
#
_cell.length_a   1.000
_cell.length_b   1.000
_cell.length_c   1.000
_cell.angle_alpha   90.00
_cell.angle_beta   90.00
_cell.angle_gamma   90.00
#
_symmetry.space_group_name_H-M   'P 1'
#
loop_
_entity.id
_entity.type
_entity.pdbx_description
1 polymer ?
#
loop_
_entity_poly.entity_id
_entity_poly.type
_entity_poly.pdbx_seq_one_letter_code
_entity_poly.pdbx_strand_id
1 'polypeptide(L)'
;MRILLVGDAASLPAELTEFIADLGEDWQPLTATDGQTAMTAVATQGVDAVIVCPQLPDLNATTLLGQIRTLRPETIRIALVDAQHGNRPPPARLIGVAHRFLPLPLAPEVLLEALTSLEELREVLDSPRLRDAIGRIEKLPSPPHLYLSLTQALEHDDDADSADVAKLVAADPAIAAKVLQLSNSAFFSQGRTIADLRTAVTRLGLSTLRDLVLASEVFSAPTLSTAERNSLQQRALLASRLAARLLPESSAELGATAALLADIGLLLPGVHNERSEPSLAGDTRPGHAEAGAYLLGLWGLPMPIIEAVAFHLQPQRANTRSFWVTGAVHVALALVNGDPVDEDYLQRAGVLNRLPQWREHANALMGLVPSAV
;
A
#
# COMPACT_ATOMS: atom_id res chain seq x y z
N MET A 1 -20.34 -2.20 -10.16
CA MET A 1 -19.65 -3.33 -9.49
C MET A 1 -20.65 -4.30 -8.84
N ARG A 2 -20.48 -5.61 -9.07
CA ARG A 2 -21.18 -6.69 -8.37
C ARG A 2 -20.44 -7.07 -7.09
N ILE A 3 -21.10 -6.92 -5.94
CA ILE A 3 -20.51 -7.17 -4.63
C ILE A 3 -21.22 -8.35 -3.98
N LEU A 4 -20.49 -9.41 -3.68
CA LEU A 4 -21.03 -10.58 -2.99
C LEU A 4 -20.73 -10.53 -1.49
N LEU A 5 -21.76 -10.39 -0.68
CA LEU A 5 -21.73 -10.50 0.77
C LEU A 5 -21.92 -11.97 1.17
N VAL A 6 -20.96 -12.56 1.90
CA VAL A 6 -20.98 -13.98 2.27
C VAL A 6 -20.89 -14.13 3.78
N GLY A 7 -21.98 -14.55 4.42
CA GLY A 7 -22.00 -14.77 5.87
C GLY A 7 -23.38 -14.79 6.50
N ASP A 8 -23.39 -14.68 7.82
CA ASP A 8 -24.61 -14.64 8.63
C ASP A 8 -25.18 -13.23 8.77
N ALA A 9 -26.46 -13.16 9.14
CA ALA A 9 -27.17 -11.90 9.35
C ALA A 9 -26.67 -11.11 10.58
N ALA A 10 -25.88 -11.72 11.47
CA ALA A 10 -25.34 -11.02 12.63
C ALA A 10 -24.12 -10.16 12.25
N SER A 11 -23.31 -10.67 11.33
CA SER A 11 -22.09 -10.01 10.84
C SER A 11 -22.35 -9.16 9.61
N LEU A 12 -23.28 -9.59 8.75
CA LEU A 12 -23.68 -8.93 7.51
C LEU A 12 -25.22 -8.78 7.50
N PRO A 13 -25.75 -7.81 8.26
CA PRO A 13 -27.19 -7.60 8.38
C PRO A 13 -27.78 -7.10 7.05
N ALA A 14 -29.08 -7.32 6.84
CA ALA A 14 -29.77 -7.05 5.56
C ALA A 14 -29.68 -5.57 5.16
N GLU A 15 -29.62 -4.68 6.15
CA GLU A 15 -29.46 -3.23 6.02
C GLU A 15 -28.19 -2.86 5.24
N LEU A 16 -27.11 -3.66 5.30
CA LEU A 16 -25.92 -3.42 4.49
C LEU A 16 -26.15 -3.72 2.99
N THR A 17 -27.00 -4.70 2.69
CA THR A 17 -27.36 -5.02 1.30
C THR A 17 -28.21 -3.90 0.70
N GLU A 18 -29.17 -3.39 1.48
CA GLU A 18 -30.00 -2.23 1.12
C GLU A 18 -29.12 -0.98 0.95
N PHE A 19 -28.21 -0.73 1.90
CA PHE A 19 -27.26 0.37 1.83
C PHE A 19 -26.44 0.37 0.53
N ILE A 20 -25.89 -0.78 0.11
CA ILE A 20 -25.14 -0.89 -1.14
C ILE A 20 -26.03 -0.61 -2.36
N ALA A 21 -27.27 -1.11 -2.37
CA ALA A 21 -28.21 -0.87 -3.47
C ALA A 21 -28.58 0.63 -3.59
N ASP A 22 -28.65 1.34 -2.46
CA ASP A 22 -28.96 2.77 -2.40
C ASP A 22 -27.81 3.67 -2.89
N LEU A 23 -26.57 3.14 -3.02
CA LEU A 23 -25.43 3.89 -3.56
C LEU A 23 -25.56 4.21 -5.05
N GLY A 24 -26.40 3.47 -5.79
CA GLY A 24 -26.69 3.73 -7.20
C GLY A 24 -26.75 2.47 -8.06
N GLU A 25 -27.22 2.62 -9.31
CA GLU A 25 -27.42 1.50 -10.24
C GLU A 25 -26.14 0.74 -10.61
N ASP A 26 -24.99 1.41 -10.47
CA ASP A 26 -23.69 0.80 -10.69
C ASP A 26 -23.37 -0.25 -9.60
N TRP A 27 -23.97 -0.18 -8.42
CA TRP A 27 -23.71 -1.08 -7.30
C TRP A 27 -24.74 -2.22 -7.23
N GLN A 28 -24.30 -3.44 -7.47
CA GLN A 28 -25.15 -4.63 -7.52
C GLN A 28 -24.83 -5.59 -6.37
N PRO A 29 -25.50 -5.49 -5.22
CA PRO A 29 -25.26 -6.38 -4.10
C PRO A 29 -25.85 -7.77 -4.37
N LEU A 30 -25.10 -8.79 -3.98
CA LEU A 30 -25.46 -10.21 -3.98
C LEU A 30 -25.22 -10.75 -2.57
N THR A 31 -25.99 -11.75 -2.16
CA THR A 31 -25.86 -12.36 -0.83
C THR A 31 -25.73 -13.87 -0.92
N ALA A 32 -24.90 -14.46 -0.07
CA ALA A 32 -24.81 -15.89 0.15
C ALA A 32 -24.66 -16.20 1.64
N THR A 33 -25.37 -17.22 2.13
CA THR A 33 -25.32 -17.62 3.55
C THR A 33 -24.23 -18.65 3.86
N ASP A 34 -23.65 -19.25 2.81
CA ASP A 34 -22.66 -20.32 2.88
C ASP A 34 -21.69 -20.24 1.70
N GLY A 35 -20.55 -20.92 1.83
CA GLY A 35 -19.48 -20.87 0.85
C GLY A 35 -19.83 -21.58 -0.47
N GLN A 36 -20.63 -22.64 -0.43
CA GLN A 36 -21.08 -23.35 -1.65
C GLN A 36 -21.97 -22.46 -2.54
N THR A 37 -22.92 -21.75 -1.94
CA THR A 37 -23.77 -20.77 -2.62
C THR A 37 -22.93 -19.61 -3.16
N ALA A 38 -21.96 -19.13 -2.37
CA ALA A 38 -21.04 -18.09 -2.81
C ALA A 38 -20.22 -18.51 -4.04
N MET A 39 -19.65 -19.73 -4.05
CA MET A 39 -18.90 -20.25 -5.20
C MET A 39 -19.76 -20.39 -6.44
N THR A 40 -21.04 -20.76 -6.28
CA THR A 40 -22.00 -20.84 -7.39
C THR A 40 -22.24 -19.45 -8.00
N ALA A 41 -22.42 -18.42 -7.17
CA ALA A 41 -22.57 -17.04 -7.64
C ALA A 41 -21.31 -16.53 -8.37
N VAL A 42 -20.12 -16.76 -7.81
CA VAL A 42 -18.83 -16.41 -8.44
C VAL A 42 -18.65 -17.10 -9.79
N ALA A 43 -19.04 -18.36 -9.92
CA ALA A 43 -18.92 -19.12 -11.15
C ALA A 43 -19.87 -18.63 -12.25
N THR A 44 -21.12 -18.32 -11.90
CA THR A 44 -22.22 -18.12 -12.86
C THR A 44 -22.49 -16.66 -13.21
N GLN A 45 -22.38 -15.75 -12.24
CA GLN A 45 -22.79 -14.36 -12.41
C GLN A 45 -21.59 -13.42 -12.60
N GLY A 46 -20.37 -13.83 -12.23
CA GLY A 46 -19.19 -12.97 -12.22
C GLY A 46 -19.30 -11.90 -11.13
N VAL A 47 -18.34 -11.88 -10.22
CA VAL A 47 -18.34 -11.03 -9.02
C VAL A 47 -17.12 -10.13 -9.08
N ASP A 48 -17.31 -8.83 -8.85
CA ASP A 48 -16.19 -7.87 -8.83
C ASP A 48 -15.47 -7.87 -7.48
N ALA A 49 -16.24 -7.95 -6.39
CA ALA A 49 -15.72 -8.03 -5.03
C ALA A 49 -16.52 -9.01 -4.18
N VAL A 50 -15.85 -9.75 -3.31
CA VAL A 50 -16.45 -10.63 -2.30
C VAL A 50 -16.05 -10.15 -0.91
N ILE A 51 -17.03 -10.02 -0.01
CA ILE A 51 -16.84 -9.70 1.40
C ILE A 51 -17.29 -10.90 2.21
N VAL A 52 -16.38 -11.51 2.97
CA VAL A 52 -16.63 -12.79 3.66
C VAL A 52 -16.48 -12.67 5.18
N CYS A 53 -17.45 -13.20 5.92
CA CYS A 53 -17.37 -13.36 7.37
C CYS A 53 -16.27 -14.35 7.79
N PRO A 54 -15.69 -14.23 9.00
CA PRO A 54 -14.61 -15.11 9.45
C PRO A 54 -14.98 -16.60 9.42
N GLN A 55 -16.23 -16.90 9.78
CA GLN A 55 -16.77 -18.24 9.92
C GLN A 55 -18.01 -18.39 9.02
N LEU A 56 -18.05 -19.45 8.21
CA LEU A 56 -19.22 -19.86 7.45
C LEU A 56 -19.65 -21.26 7.93
N PRO A 57 -20.92 -21.66 7.73
CA PRO A 57 -21.43 -22.93 8.22
C PRO A 57 -20.78 -24.17 7.59
N ASP A 58 -20.32 -24.08 6.34
CA ASP A 58 -19.84 -25.19 5.51
C ASP A 58 -18.32 -25.19 5.27
N LEU A 59 -17.68 -24.03 5.30
CA LEU A 59 -16.23 -23.88 5.10
C LEU A 59 -15.67 -22.61 5.76
N ASN A 60 -14.35 -22.53 5.93
CA ASN A 60 -13.73 -21.31 6.47
C ASN A 60 -13.49 -20.25 5.39
N ALA A 61 -13.46 -18.98 5.79
CA ALA A 61 -13.23 -17.85 4.88
C ALA A 61 -11.96 -18.01 4.02
N THR A 62 -10.86 -18.49 4.62
CA THR A 62 -9.59 -18.71 3.93
C THR A 62 -9.74 -19.70 2.76
N THR A 63 -10.50 -20.76 2.94
CA THR A 63 -10.75 -21.78 1.91
C THR A 63 -11.59 -21.19 0.79
N LEU A 64 -12.66 -20.44 1.11
CA LEU A 64 -13.48 -19.76 0.10
C LEU A 64 -12.64 -18.83 -0.77
N LEU A 65 -11.90 -17.92 -0.12
CA LEU A 65 -11.11 -16.91 -0.83
C LEU A 65 -9.98 -17.56 -1.66
N GLY A 66 -9.42 -18.68 -1.20
CA GLY A 66 -8.45 -19.48 -1.97
C GLY A 66 -9.07 -20.16 -3.20
N GLN A 67 -10.30 -20.65 -3.10
CA GLN A 67 -11.04 -21.20 -4.25
C GLN A 67 -11.39 -20.10 -5.26
N ILE A 68 -11.85 -18.94 -4.77
CA ILE A 68 -12.15 -17.77 -5.61
C ILE A 68 -10.88 -17.30 -6.33
N ARG A 69 -9.72 -17.25 -5.65
CA ARG A 69 -8.42 -16.93 -6.28
C ARG A 69 -8.14 -17.78 -7.51
N THR A 70 -8.41 -19.09 -7.39
CA THR A 70 -8.13 -20.06 -8.44
C THR A 70 -9.11 -19.93 -9.60
N LEU A 71 -10.40 -19.71 -9.29
CA LEU A 71 -11.47 -19.68 -10.28
C LEU A 71 -11.59 -18.32 -11.01
N ARG A 72 -11.47 -17.24 -10.25
CA ARG A 72 -11.68 -15.84 -10.65
C ARG A 72 -10.67 -14.92 -9.94
N PRO A 73 -9.38 -14.98 -10.30
CA PRO A 73 -8.34 -14.19 -9.64
C PRO A 73 -8.62 -12.69 -9.66
N GLU A 74 -9.32 -12.19 -10.69
CA GLU A 74 -9.73 -10.80 -10.82
C GLU A 74 -10.72 -10.33 -9.74
N THR A 75 -11.35 -11.25 -9.00
CA THR A 75 -12.29 -10.92 -7.92
C THR A 75 -11.54 -10.33 -6.74
N ILE A 76 -11.96 -9.15 -6.30
CA ILE A 76 -11.39 -8.50 -5.12
C ILE A 76 -11.88 -9.25 -3.88
N ARG A 77 -10.94 -9.73 -3.05
CA ARG A 77 -11.23 -10.60 -1.92
C ARG A 77 -11.08 -9.81 -0.62
N ILE A 78 -12.18 -9.55 0.06
CA ILE A 78 -12.22 -8.77 1.31
C ILE A 78 -12.63 -9.71 2.44
N ALA A 79 -11.82 -9.79 3.49
CA ALA A 79 -12.12 -10.59 4.67
C ALA A 79 -12.57 -9.70 5.82
N LEU A 80 -13.68 -10.06 6.46
CA LEU A 80 -14.06 -9.44 7.72
C LEU A 80 -13.23 -10.04 8.85
N VAL A 81 -12.79 -9.19 9.78
CA VAL A 81 -11.97 -9.59 10.93
C VAL A 81 -12.54 -9.01 12.21
N ASP A 82 -12.59 -9.83 13.24
CA ASP A 82 -13.05 -9.40 14.55
C ASP A 82 -11.99 -8.52 15.21
N ALA A 83 -12.27 -7.22 15.30
CA ALA A 83 -11.37 -6.24 15.90
C ALA A 83 -11.44 -6.22 17.44
N GLN A 84 -12.44 -6.91 18.03
CA GLN A 84 -12.68 -6.88 19.48
C GLN A 84 -11.88 -7.96 20.25
N HIS A 85 -11.44 -9.03 19.58
CA HIS A 85 -10.69 -10.14 20.20
C HIS A 85 -9.17 -9.91 20.28
N GLY A 86 -8.77 -8.73 20.74
CA GLY A 86 -7.38 -8.30 20.86
C GLY A 86 -6.76 -7.96 19.50
N ASN A 87 -5.73 -7.12 19.51
CA ASN A 87 -5.04 -6.59 18.33
C ASN A 87 -4.23 -7.68 17.56
N ARG A 88 -4.76 -8.91 17.48
CA ARG A 88 -4.08 -10.06 16.90
C ARG A 88 -4.19 -9.96 15.38
N PRO A 89 -3.06 -10.02 14.66
CA PRO A 89 -3.09 -9.97 13.20
C PRO A 89 -3.88 -11.17 12.65
N PRO A 90 -4.54 -11.00 11.48
CA PRO A 90 -5.22 -12.09 10.80
C PRO A 90 -4.27 -13.29 10.59
N PRO A 91 -4.78 -14.53 10.53
CA PRO A 91 -3.93 -15.69 10.26
C PRO A 91 -3.16 -15.52 8.94
N ALA A 92 -1.87 -15.88 8.91
CA ALA A 92 -1.01 -15.70 7.73
C ALA A 92 -1.58 -16.31 6.44
N ARG A 93 -2.33 -17.42 6.54
CA ARG A 93 -3.02 -18.02 5.39
C ARG A 93 -4.12 -17.13 4.83
N LEU A 94 -4.85 -16.42 5.68
CA LEU A 94 -5.88 -15.47 5.27
C LEU A 94 -5.25 -14.23 4.62
N ILE A 95 -4.13 -13.74 5.16
CA ILE A 95 -3.32 -12.67 4.56
C ILE A 95 -2.86 -13.02 3.14
N GLY A 96 -2.50 -14.28 2.88
CA GLY A 96 -2.11 -14.72 1.55
C GLY A 96 -3.26 -14.84 0.52
N VAL A 97 -4.52 -14.73 0.93
CA VAL A 97 -5.68 -14.90 0.02
C VAL A 97 -6.64 -13.71 0.00
N ALA A 98 -6.64 -12.86 1.03
CA ALA A 98 -7.42 -11.63 1.07
C ALA A 98 -6.58 -10.45 0.58
N HIS A 99 -7.20 -9.58 -0.20
CA HIS A 99 -6.62 -8.32 -0.63
C HIS A 99 -6.83 -7.22 0.41
N ARG A 100 -7.98 -7.23 1.11
CA ARG A 100 -8.34 -6.21 2.11
C ARG A 100 -9.00 -6.85 3.32
N PHE A 101 -8.90 -6.16 4.45
CA PHE A 101 -9.51 -6.54 5.71
C PHE A 101 -10.40 -5.42 6.21
N LEU A 102 -11.61 -5.75 6.65
CA LEU A 102 -12.54 -4.79 7.27
C LEU A 102 -12.94 -5.28 8.66
N PRO A 103 -13.15 -4.38 9.63
CA PRO A 103 -13.46 -4.76 11.00
C PRO A 103 -14.89 -5.27 11.16
N LEU A 104 -15.10 -6.11 12.17
CA LEU A 104 -16.41 -6.39 12.77
C LEU A 104 -16.54 -5.67 14.13
N PRO A 105 -17.70 -5.07 14.43
CA PRO A 105 -18.86 -4.92 13.54
C PRO A 105 -18.55 -4.01 12.34
N LEU A 106 -19.10 -4.36 11.17
CA LEU A 106 -18.86 -3.60 9.94
C LEU A 106 -19.81 -2.40 9.88
N ALA A 107 -19.25 -1.19 10.03
CA ALA A 107 -20.00 0.04 9.90
C ALA A 107 -20.26 0.39 8.41
N PRO A 108 -21.45 0.95 8.05
CA PRO A 108 -21.75 1.35 6.68
C PRO A 108 -20.75 2.34 6.08
N GLU A 109 -20.20 3.24 6.89
CA GLU A 109 -19.25 4.26 6.44
C GLU A 109 -17.92 3.62 6.01
N VAL A 110 -17.44 2.64 6.78
CA VAL A 110 -16.23 1.87 6.46
C VAL A 110 -16.44 1.04 5.19
N LEU A 111 -17.64 0.48 5.01
CA LEU A 111 -17.99 -0.22 3.79
C LEU A 111 -18.03 0.73 2.59
N LEU A 112 -18.65 1.89 2.73
CA LEU A 112 -18.72 2.91 1.67
C LEU A 112 -17.33 3.35 1.23
N GLU A 113 -16.48 3.75 2.17
CA GLU A 113 -15.09 4.14 1.88
C GLU A 113 -14.32 3.02 1.17
N ALA A 114 -14.49 1.77 1.63
CA ALA A 114 -13.85 0.64 1.01
C ALA A 114 -14.33 0.39 -0.42
N LEU A 115 -15.63 0.56 -0.69
CA LEU A 115 -16.20 0.38 -2.02
C LEU A 115 -15.81 1.52 -2.96
N THR A 116 -16.00 2.78 -2.55
CA THR A 116 -15.63 3.96 -3.34
C THR A 116 -14.15 3.92 -3.74
N SER A 117 -13.24 3.59 -2.81
CA SER A 117 -11.81 3.46 -3.15
C SER A 117 -11.51 2.37 -4.19
N LEU A 118 -12.31 1.30 -4.26
CA LEU A 118 -12.17 0.25 -5.27
C LEU A 118 -12.75 0.67 -6.64
N GLU A 119 -13.79 1.48 -6.64
CA GLU A 119 -14.33 2.08 -7.86
C GLU A 119 -13.31 3.06 -8.46
N GLU A 120 -12.83 4.02 -7.67
CA GLU A 120 -11.79 4.97 -8.09
C GLU A 120 -10.52 4.25 -8.59
N LEU A 121 -10.10 3.17 -7.91
CA LEU A 121 -8.99 2.34 -8.36
C LEU A 121 -9.19 1.81 -9.77
N ARG A 122 -10.41 1.35 -10.09
CA ARG A 122 -10.74 0.83 -11.41
C ARG A 122 -10.79 1.94 -12.44
N GLU A 123 -11.26 3.15 -12.09
CA GLU A 123 -11.23 4.28 -13.00
C GLU A 123 -9.80 4.70 -13.37
N VAL A 124 -8.89 4.71 -12.39
CA VAL A 124 -7.48 5.08 -12.61
C VAL A 124 -6.70 3.98 -13.32
N LEU A 125 -6.97 2.69 -13.00
CA LEU A 125 -6.19 1.53 -13.44
C LEU A 125 -7.05 0.40 -14.04
N ASP A 126 -7.92 0.70 -15.02
CA ASP A 126 -8.71 -0.36 -15.70
C ASP A 126 -7.88 -1.17 -16.69
N SER A 127 -7.21 -2.21 -16.19
CA SER A 127 -6.51 -3.19 -17.02
C SER A 127 -6.92 -4.62 -16.62
N PRO A 128 -7.64 -5.36 -17.48
CA PRO A 128 -7.98 -6.75 -17.21
C PRO A 128 -6.74 -7.63 -16.94
N ARG A 129 -5.62 -7.33 -17.62
CA ARG A 129 -4.35 -8.03 -17.43
C ARG A 129 -3.75 -7.78 -16.05
N LEU A 130 -3.82 -6.54 -15.58
CA LEU A 130 -3.35 -6.15 -14.25
C LEU A 130 -4.17 -6.86 -13.17
N ARG A 131 -5.50 -6.87 -13.31
CA ARG A 131 -6.41 -7.56 -12.39
C ARG A 131 -6.12 -9.06 -12.29
N ASP A 132 -5.93 -9.72 -13.44
CA ASP A 132 -5.58 -11.15 -13.49
C ASP A 132 -4.19 -11.41 -12.89
N ALA A 133 -3.19 -10.63 -13.28
CA ALA A 133 -1.81 -10.80 -12.83
C ALA A 133 -1.68 -10.66 -11.31
N ILE A 134 -2.22 -9.57 -10.74
CA ILE A 134 -2.15 -9.31 -9.30
C ILE A 134 -3.06 -10.26 -8.51
N GLY A 135 -4.24 -10.55 -9.04
CA GLY A 135 -5.20 -11.46 -8.43
C GLY A 135 -4.68 -12.88 -8.24
N ARG A 136 -3.80 -13.36 -9.13
CA ARG A 136 -3.21 -14.71 -9.05
C ARG A 136 -2.08 -14.84 -8.04
N ILE A 137 -1.51 -13.74 -7.56
CA ILE A 137 -0.31 -13.79 -6.71
C ILE A 137 -0.66 -14.52 -5.40
N GLU A 138 -0.02 -15.67 -5.16
CA GLU A 138 -0.29 -16.47 -3.97
C GLU A 138 0.40 -15.95 -2.71
N LYS A 139 1.53 -15.27 -2.91
CA LYS A 139 2.33 -14.65 -1.87
C LYS A 139 2.51 -13.18 -2.25
N LEU A 140 1.44 -12.42 -2.08
CA LEU A 140 1.58 -10.97 -2.05
C LEU A 140 2.55 -10.64 -0.90
N PRO A 141 3.35 -9.57 -1.01
CA PRO A 141 3.87 -8.92 0.19
C PRO A 141 2.68 -8.75 1.14
N SER A 142 2.81 -9.11 2.41
CA SER A 142 1.73 -8.83 3.34
C SER A 142 1.47 -7.32 3.35
N PRO A 143 0.20 -6.86 3.43
CA PRO A 143 -0.05 -5.48 3.78
C PRO A 143 0.76 -5.12 5.03
N PRO A 144 1.29 -3.89 5.12
CA PRO A 144 2.11 -3.48 6.25
C PRO A 144 1.18 -3.25 7.45
N HIS A 145 0.75 -4.34 8.09
CA HIS A 145 -0.29 -4.35 9.10
C HIS A 145 0.09 -3.47 10.28
N LEU A 146 1.36 -3.48 10.71
CA LEU A 146 1.82 -2.61 11.77
C LEU A 146 1.78 -1.14 11.35
N TYR A 147 2.20 -0.83 10.11
CA TYR A 147 2.04 0.53 9.58
C TYR A 147 0.58 0.99 9.55
N LEU A 148 -0.34 0.14 9.09
CA LEU A 148 -1.77 0.48 9.01
C LEU A 148 -2.37 0.66 10.40
N SER A 149 -2.07 -0.24 11.34
CA SER A 149 -2.49 -0.10 12.74
C SER A 149 -1.88 1.13 13.41
N LEU A 150 -0.62 1.47 13.10
CA LEU A 150 0.02 2.70 13.58
C LEU A 150 -0.70 3.93 13.02
N THR A 151 -0.97 3.97 11.72
CA THR A 151 -1.64 5.11 11.08
C THR A 151 -3.04 5.32 11.67
N GLN A 152 -3.81 4.24 11.80
CA GLN A 152 -5.14 4.30 12.41
C GLN A 152 -5.09 4.77 13.87
N ALA A 153 -4.16 4.26 14.67
CA ALA A 153 -4.00 4.67 16.06
C ALA A 153 -3.66 6.17 16.20
N LEU A 154 -2.87 6.71 15.27
CA LEU A 154 -2.47 8.12 15.25
C LEU A 154 -3.57 9.04 14.72
N GLU A 155 -4.46 8.55 13.85
CA GLU A 155 -5.59 9.32 13.32
C GLU A 155 -6.76 9.43 14.30
N HIS A 156 -6.89 8.47 15.22
CA HIS A 156 -8.04 8.38 16.15
C HIS A 156 -7.72 8.88 17.57
N ASP A 157 -6.45 9.14 17.89
CA ASP A 157 -6.01 9.55 19.23
C ASP A 157 -4.97 10.68 19.15
N ASP A 158 -5.42 11.91 19.40
CA ASP A 158 -4.56 13.11 19.47
C ASP A 158 -3.52 13.04 20.61
N ASP A 159 -3.70 12.12 21.58
CA ASP A 159 -2.80 11.90 22.72
C ASP A 159 -1.85 10.70 22.53
N ALA A 160 -1.88 10.03 21.36
CA ALA A 160 -1.04 8.85 21.09
C ALA A 160 0.45 9.17 21.28
N ASP A 161 1.07 8.56 22.29
CA ASP A 161 2.44 8.88 22.69
C ASP A 161 3.49 7.95 22.04
N SER A 162 4.76 8.37 22.13
CA SER A 162 5.90 7.58 21.63
C SER A 162 6.02 6.18 22.25
N ALA A 163 5.43 5.94 23.43
CA ALA A 163 5.42 4.66 24.09
C ALA A 163 4.36 3.71 23.52
N ASP A 164 3.21 4.20 23.07
CA ASP A 164 2.18 3.37 22.45
C ASP A 164 2.62 2.87 21.08
N VAL A 165 3.27 3.72 20.31
CA VAL A 165 3.94 3.36 19.05
C VAL A 165 5.05 2.33 19.30
N ALA A 166 5.88 2.53 20.33
CA ALA A 166 6.91 1.57 20.68
C ALA A 166 6.34 0.21 21.11
N LYS A 167 5.20 0.17 21.81
CA LYS A 167 4.50 -1.07 22.18
C LYS A 167 3.94 -1.78 20.94
N LEU A 168 3.33 -1.04 20.02
CA LEU A 168 2.81 -1.59 18.76
C LEU A 168 3.92 -2.24 17.93
N VAL A 169 5.06 -1.55 17.75
CA VAL A 169 6.22 -2.12 17.03
C VAL A 169 6.85 -3.28 17.79
N ALA A 170 6.90 -3.23 19.13
CA ALA A 170 7.43 -4.31 19.95
C ALA A 170 6.59 -5.61 19.89
N ALA A 171 5.33 -5.54 19.45
CA ALA A 171 4.46 -6.70 19.29
C ALA A 171 4.95 -7.67 18.18
N ASP A 172 5.78 -7.18 17.25
CA ASP A 172 6.46 -7.99 16.25
C ASP A 172 7.98 -7.92 16.45
N PRO A 173 8.60 -8.97 17.04
CA PRO A 173 10.05 -8.99 17.28
C PRO A 173 10.92 -8.90 16.01
N ALA A 174 10.42 -9.35 14.85
CA ALA A 174 11.18 -9.30 13.60
C ALA A 174 11.20 -7.86 13.05
N ILE A 175 10.05 -7.19 13.07
CA ILE A 175 9.96 -5.77 12.69
C ILE A 175 10.69 -4.90 13.70
N ALA A 176 10.55 -5.14 15.00
CA ALA A 176 11.32 -4.46 16.04
C ALA A 176 12.83 -4.56 15.82
N ALA A 177 13.34 -5.77 15.54
CA ALA A 177 14.74 -5.98 15.25
C ALA A 177 15.18 -5.27 13.96
N LYS A 178 14.33 -5.28 12.92
CA LYS A 178 14.63 -4.62 11.65
C LYS A 178 14.62 -3.09 11.77
N VAL A 179 13.65 -2.52 12.49
CA VAL A 179 13.58 -1.10 12.82
C VAL A 179 14.80 -0.68 13.62
N LEU A 180 15.21 -1.43 14.65
CA LEU A 180 16.44 -1.16 15.40
C LEU A 180 17.69 -1.27 14.51
N GLN A 181 17.77 -2.28 13.64
CA GLN A 181 18.88 -2.43 12.68
C GLN A 181 18.97 -1.19 11.76
N LEU A 182 17.84 -0.75 11.20
CA LEU A 182 17.78 0.40 10.30
C LEU A 182 18.10 1.70 11.05
N SER A 183 17.54 1.88 12.25
CA SER A 183 17.81 3.02 13.15
C SER A 183 19.30 3.18 13.48
N ASN A 184 20.03 2.05 13.51
CA ASN A 184 21.47 2.02 13.76
C ASN A 184 22.34 2.12 12.50
N SER A 185 21.75 2.11 11.30
CA SER A 185 22.52 2.28 10.07
C SER A 185 23.23 3.64 10.03
N ALA A 186 24.29 3.76 9.23
CA ALA A 186 25.06 5.00 9.09
C ALA A 186 24.20 6.22 8.73
N PHE A 187 23.05 5.98 8.10
CA PHE A 187 22.09 6.99 7.67
C PHE A 187 21.21 7.55 8.82
N PHE A 188 20.94 6.77 9.87
CA PHE A 188 20.04 7.16 10.96
C PHE A 188 20.75 7.33 12.31
N SER A 189 21.87 6.64 12.54
CA SER A 189 22.49 6.57 13.87
C SER A 189 23.22 7.84 14.31
N GLN A 190 23.64 8.69 13.38
CA GLN A 190 24.46 9.90 13.66
C GLN A 190 25.65 9.61 14.62
N GLY A 191 26.20 8.40 14.58
CA GLY A 191 27.32 7.97 15.44
C GLY A 191 26.94 7.51 16.86
N ARG A 192 25.64 7.35 17.19
CA ARG A 192 25.19 6.82 18.49
C ARG A 192 24.31 5.59 18.31
N THR A 193 24.67 4.50 18.98
CA THR A 193 23.87 3.28 18.99
C THR A 193 22.54 3.48 19.72
N ILE A 194 21.45 3.01 19.10
CA ILE A 194 20.10 2.97 19.63
C ILE A 194 19.80 1.52 20.03
N ALA A 195 19.55 1.26 21.31
CA ALA A 195 19.41 -0.10 21.84
C ALA A 195 17.95 -0.56 22.07
N ASP A 196 17.00 0.37 22.05
CA ASP A 196 15.59 0.10 22.33
C ASP A 196 14.66 0.96 21.47
N LEU A 197 13.44 0.46 21.26
CA LEU A 197 12.45 1.08 20.36
C LEU A 197 11.97 2.43 20.87
N ARG A 198 11.83 2.62 22.19
CA ARG A 198 11.41 3.91 22.76
C ARG A 198 12.43 4.98 22.42
N THR A 199 13.71 4.70 22.64
CA THR A 199 14.81 5.58 22.24
C THR A 199 14.82 5.81 20.72
N ALA A 200 14.49 4.80 19.92
CA ALA A 200 14.34 4.96 18.47
C ALA A 200 13.23 5.96 18.13
N VAL A 201 12.04 5.82 18.73
CA VAL A 201 10.91 6.74 18.51
C VAL A 201 11.27 8.16 18.93
N THR A 202 11.84 8.34 20.14
CA THR A 202 12.19 9.68 20.66
C THR A 202 13.27 10.37 19.83
N ARG A 203 14.25 9.62 19.30
CA ARG A 203 15.37 10.22 18.55
C ARG A 203 15.06 10.43 17.07
N LEU A 204 14.37 9.49 16.45
CA LEU A 204 14.07 9.55 15.01
C LEU A 204 12.80 10.35 14.72
N GLY A 205 11.93 10.49 15.72
CA GLY A 205 10.58 10.98 15.53
C GLY A 205 9.65 9.89 15.01
N LEU A 206 8.35 10.14 15.21
CA LEU A 206 7.28 9.21 14.87
C LEU A 206 7.18 8.91 13.37
N SER A 207 7.28 9.96 12.54
CA SER A 207 7.23 9.83 11.07
C SER A 207 8.33 8.92 10.53
N THR A 208 9.58 9.14 10.97
CA THR A 208 10.71 8.29 10.57
C THR A 208 10.54 6.85 11.04
N LEU A 209 10.05 6.62 12.26
CA LEU A 209 9.82 5.27 12.76
C LEU A 209 8.78 4.54 11.92
N ARG A 210 7.70 5.23 11.56
CA ARG A 210 6.65 4.68 10.72
C ARG A 210 7.18 4.31 9.32
N ASP A 211 8.00 5.16 8.71
CA ASP A 211 8.69 4.84 7.45
C ASP A 211 9.58 3.59 7.58
N LEU A 212 10.27 3.44 8.72
CA LEU A 212 11.10 2.25 8.99
C LEU A 212 10.28 0.98 9.17
N VAL A 213 9.13 1.06 9.85
CA VAL A 213 8.18 -0.06 10.00
C VAL A 213 7.65 -0.45 8.63
N LEU A 214 7.16 0.52 7.85
CA LEU A 214 6.64 0.29 6.50
C LEU A 214 7.70 -0.34 5.59
N ALA A 215 8.91 0.20 5.58
CA ALA A 215 10.01 -0.36 4.80
C ALA A 215 10.41 -1.77 5.27
N SER A 216 10.29 -2.06 6.57
CA SER A 216 10.61 -3.39 7.12
C SER A 216 9.57 -4.42 6.71
N GLU A 217 8.29 -4.06 6.73
CA GLU A 217 7.19 -4.96 6.35
C GLU A 217 7.19 -5.20 4.83
N VAL A 218 7.30 -4.15 4.02
CA VAL A 218 7.22 -4.22 2.56
C VAL A 218 8.40 -4.97 1.95
N PHE A 219 9.63 -4.65 2.34
CA PHE A 219 10.84 -5.21 1.71
C PHE A 219 11.32 -6.54 2.32
N SER A 220 10.51 -7.19 3.16
CA SER A 220 10.80 -8.51 3.73
C SER A 220 10.60 -9.68 2.75
N ALA A 221 10.12 -9.42 1.52
CA ALA A 221 9.84 -10.43 0.51
C ALA A 221 11.09 -11.30 0.18
N PRO A 222 10.95 -12.63 0.00
CA PRO A 222 12.07 -13.55 -0.25
C PRO A 222 12.50 -13.63 -1.72
N THR A 223 11.87 -12.87 -2.62
CA THR A 223 12.04 -12.98 -4.08
C THR A 223 13.33 -12.35 -4.61
N LEU A 224 13.96 -11.46 -3.84
CA LEU A 224 15.17 -10.73 -4.21
C LEU A 224 16.37 -11.17 -3.35
N SER A 225 17.58 -11.07 -3.90
CA SER A 225 18.79 -11.27 -3.11
C SER A 225 18.88 -10.24 -1.98
N THR A 226 19.61 -10.55 -0.90
CA THR A 226 19.76 -9.62 0.23
C THR A 226 20.36 -8.27 -0.18
N ALA A 227 21.28 -8.26 -1.15
CA ALA A 227 21.89 -7.03 -1.64
C ALA A 227 20.89 -6.17 -2.43
N GLU A 228 20.10 -6.78 -3.33
CA GLU A 228 19.06 -6.08 -4.08
C GLU A 228 17.98 -5.51 -3.17
N ARG A 229 17.54 -6.28 -2.16
CA ARG A 229 16.57 -5.79 -1.15
C ARG A 229 17.09 -4.60 -0.37
N ASN A 230 18.34 -4.69 0.11
CA ASN A 230 18.94 -3.58 0.85
C ASN A 230 19.09 -2.33 -0.01
N SER A 231 19.50 -2.48 -1.28
CA SER A 231 19.60 -1.37 -2.22
C SER A 231 18.23 -0.73 -2.50
N LEU A 232 17.21 -1.54 -2.78
CA LEU A 232 15.84 -1.09 -3.00
C LEU A 232 15.28 -0.36 -1.77
N GLN A 233 15.44 -0.95 -0.58
CA GLN A 233 15.02 -0.34 0.69
C GLN A 233 15.74 0.99 0.95
N GLN A 234 17.04 1.07 0.70
CA GLN A 234 17.81 2.31 0.87
C GLN A 234 17.32 3.41 -0.09
N ARG A 235 17.11 3.08 -1.38
CA ARG A 235 16.57 4.04 -2.37
C ARG A 235 15.19 4.53 -1.97
N ALA A 236 14.30 3.62 -1.55
CA ALA A 236 12.95 3.97 -1.13
C ALA A 236 12.95 4.91 0.09
N LEU A 237 13.83 4.69 1.08
CA LEU A 237 13.97 5.58 2.25
C LEU A 237 14.53 6.96 1.89
N LEU A 238 15.49 7.02 0.96
CA LEU A 238 16.02 8.29 0.44
C LEU A 238 14.94 9.06 -0.33
N ALA A 239 14.19 8.38 -1.20
CA ALA A 239 13.10 8.96 -1.96
C ALA A 239 11.98 9.47 -1.05
N SER A 240 11.58 8.71 -0.02
CA SER A 240 10.62 9.14 1.00
C SER A 240 10.99 10.49 1.62
N ARG A 241 12.22 10.58 2.16
CA ARG A 241 12.72 11.79 2.81
C ARG A 241 12.80 12.97 1.86
N LEU A 242 13.24 12.73 0.62
CA LEU A 242 13.33 13.77 -0.38
C LEU A 242 11.93 14.27 -0.74
N ALA A 243 10.99 13.37 -1.05
CA ALA A 243 9.61 13.72 -1.41
C ALA A 243 8.91 14.55 -0.33
N ALA A 244 9.06 14.18 0.95
CA ALA A 244 8.54 14.96 2.08
C ALA A 244 9.09 16.40 2.09
N ARG A 245 10.37 16.58 1.74
CA ARG A 245 11.02 17.90 1.70
C ARG A 245 10.60 18.75 0.50
N LEU A 246 10.09 18.12 -0.57
CA LEU A 246 9.61 18.84 -1.76
C LEU A 246 8.20 19.40 -1.58
N LEU A 247 7.49 18.94 -0.56
CA LEU A 247 6.09 19.24 -0.30
C LEU A 247 5.90 20.16 0.92
N PRO A 248 4.78 20.91 0.98
CA PRO A 248 4.34 21.55 2.21
C PRO A 248 4.08 20.52 3.32
N GLU A 249 4.20 20.96 4.57
CA GLU A 249 4.02 20.13 5.77
C GLU A 249 2.71 19.33 5.75
N SER A 250 1.60 19.95 5.30
CA SER A 250 0.28 19.32 5.19
C SER A 250 0.18 18.13 4.23
N SER A 251 1.21 17.89 3.40
CA SER A 251 1.23 16.80 2.41
C SER A 251 2.57 16.04 2.37
N ALA A 252 3.53 16.44 3.21
CA ALA A 252 4.86 15.84 3.27
C ALA A 252 4.80 14.35 3.59
N GLU A 253 3.88 13.98 4.49
CA GLU A 253 3.63 12.61 4.92
C GLU A 253 3.07 11.70 3.82
N LEU A 254 2.11 12.21 3.05
CA LEU A 254 1.57 11.50 1.87
C LEU A 254 2.66 11.29 0.83
N GLY A 255 3.49 12.30 0.57
CA GLY A 255 4.63 12.20 -0.35
C GLY A 255 5.70 11.23 0.10
N ALA A 256 6.06 11.25 1.39
CA ALA A 256 6.99 10.28 1.99
C ALA A 256 6.50 8.84 1.77
N THR A 257 5.26 8.57 2.20
CA THR A 257 4.66 7.24 2.09
C THR A 257 4.60 6.78 0.64
N ALA A 258 4.15 7.64 -0.28
CA ALA A 258 4.06 7.31 -1.70
C ALA A 258 5.43 7.02 -2.32
N ALA A 259 6.46 7.82 -2.03
CA ALA A 259 7.80 7.58 -2.53
C ALA A 259 8.45 6.31 -1.94
N LEU A 260 8.16 5.99 -0.68
CA LEU A 260 8.61 4.75 -0.05
C LEU A 260 8.00 3.50 -0.72
N LEU A 261 6.75 3.61 -1.17
CA LEU A 261 5.99 2.52 -1.79
C LEU A 261 6.07 2.47 -3.32
N ALA A 262 6.65 3.48 -3.97
CA ALA A 262 6.60 3.62 -5.42
C ALA A 262 7.18 2.42 -6.19
N ASP A 263 8.21 1.78 -5.65
CA ASP A 263 8.85 0.62 -6.26
C ASP A 263 8.32 -0.72 -5.71
N ILE A 264 7.22 -0.74 -4.94
CA ILE A 264 6.68 -1.98 -4.34
C ILE A 264 6.34 -3.03 -5.41
N GLY A 265 5.94 -2.58 -6.60
CA GLY A 265 5.66 -3.46 -7.73
C GLY A 265 6.86 -4.33 -8.14
N LEU A 266 8.10 -3.89 -7.92
CA LEU A 266 9.30 -4.68 -8.23
C LEU A 266 9.44 -5.94 -7.36
N LEU A 267 8.69 -6.03 -6.26
CA LEU A 267 8.65 -7.22 -5.40
C LEU A 267 7.71 -8.30 -5.95
N LEU A 268 6.86 -7.96 -6.93
CA LEU A 268 5.81 -8.83 -7.44
C LEU A 268 6.34 -9.73 -8.56
N PRO A 269 5.94 -11.00 -8.60
CA PRO A 269 6.32 -11.89 -9.68
C PRO A 269 5.64 -11.47 -10.99
N GLY A 270 6.34 -11.61 -12.11
CA GLY A 270 5.74 -11.43 -13.44
C GLY A 270 5.47 -9.99 -13.85
N VAL A 271 6.01 -9.00 -13.13
CA VAL A 271 6.04 -7.59 -13.53
C VAL A 271 7.28 -7.27 -14.37
N HIS A 272 7.23 -6.23 -15.19
CA HIS A 272 8.41 -5.71 -15.87
C HIS A 272 8.88 -4.39 -15.24
N ASN A 273 10.20 -4.20 -15.16
CA ASN A 273 10.79 -2.96 -14.67
C ASN A 273 10.90 -1.95 -15.83
N GLU A 274 9.97 -1.00 -15.89
CA GLU A 274 9.89 0.04 -16.93
C GLU A 274 11.16 0.91 -17.05
N ARG A 275 11.99 0.99 -16.02
CA ARG A 275 13.23 1.79 -16.04
C ARG A 275 14.39 1.07 -16.73
N SER A 276 14.41 -0.26 -16.69
CA SER A 276 15.57 -1.05 -17.12
C SER A 276 15.25 -1.98 -18.30
N GLU A 277 13.98 -2.33 -18.48
CA GLU A 277 13.51 -3.22 -19.54
C GLU A 277 12.71 -2.39 -20.56
N PRO A 278 13.26 -2.14 -21.78
CA PRO A 278 12.45 -1.56 -22.84
C PRO A 278 11.31 -2.53 -23.16
N SER A 279 10.07 -2.02 -23.23
CA SER A 279 8.89 -2.83 -23.56
C SER A 279 9.10 -3.51 -24.91
N LEU A 280 9.38 -4.82 -24.88
CA LEU A 280 9.55 -5.61 -26.08
C LEU A 280 8.19 -5.82 -26.75
N ALA A 281 8.17 -5.88 -28.08
CA ALA A 281 6.95 -6.20 -28.82
C ALA A 281 6.42 -7.58 -28.39
N GLY A 282 5.23 -7.60 -27.79
CA GLY A 282 4.61 -8.82 -27.28
C GLY A 282 4.84 -9.10 -25.79
N ASP A 283 5.56 -8.24 -25.05
CA ASP A 283 5.56 -8.31 -23.58
C ASP A 283 4.17 -7.92 -23.06
N THR A 284 3.50 -8.87 -22.39
CA THR A 284 2.16 -8.68 -21.84
C THR A 284 2.18 -8.49 -20.32
N ARG A 285 3.36 -8.49 -19.70
CA ARG A 285 3.50 -8.26 -18.25
C ARG A 285 3.04 -6.83 -17.91
N PRO A 286 2.47 -6.60 -16.73
CA PRO A 286 2.21 -5.24 -16.26
C PRO A 286 3.52 -4.56 -15.83
N GLY A 287 3.57 -3.24 -15.98
CA GLY A 287 4.66 -2.41 -15.46
C GLY A 287 4.63 -2.37 -13.93
N HIS A 288 5.80 -2.29 -13.31
CA HIS A 288 5.90 -2.26 -11.84
C HIS A 288 5.14 -1.08 -11.21
N ALA A 289 5.06 0.07 -11.87
CA ALA A 289 4.36 1.24 -11.34
C ALA A 289 2.85 0.97 -11.22
N GLU A 290 2.22 0.52 -12.30
CA GLU A 290 0.79 0.17 -12.32
C GLU A 290 0.49 -1.06 -11.46
N ALA A 291 1.38 -2.07 -11.45
CA ALA A 291 1.29 -3.24 -10.58
C ALA A 291 1.31 -2.89 -9.09
N GLY A 292 2.27 -2.04 -8.69
CA GLY A 292 2.39 -1.57 -7.31
C GLY A 292 1.19 -0.72 -6.90
N ALA A 293 0.78 0.23 -7.75
CA ALA A 293 -0.37 1.07 -7.46
C ALA A 293 -1.68 0.27 -7.33
N TYR A 294 -1.89 -0.71 -8.20
CA TYR A 294 -3.07 -1.59 -8.12
C TYR A 294 -3.09 -2.40 -6.81
N LEU A 295 -1.93 -2.92 -6.40
CA LEU A 295 -1.81 -3.62 -5.12
C LEU A 295 -2.13 -2.71 -3.93
N LEU A 296 -1.60 -1.48 -3.91
CA LEU A 296 -1.88 -0.51 -2.85
C LEU A 296 -3.36 -0.11 -2.83
N GLY A 297 -3.97 0.02 -4.01
CA GLY A 297 -5.39 0.21 -4.15
C GLY A 297 -6.19 -0.93 -3.54
N LEU A 298 -5.82 -2.18 -3.84
CA LEU A 298 -6.44 -3.36 -3.21
C LEU A 298 -6.33 -3.34 -1.68
N TRP A 299 -5.21 -2.88 -1.13
CA TRP A 299 -5.01 -2.75 0.32
C TRP A 299 -5.77 -1.60 0.98
N GLY A 300 -6.29 -0.65 0.19
CA GLY A 300 -7.07 0.49 0.70
C GLY A 300 -6.22 1.69 1.07
N LEU A 301 -5.08 1.89 0.41
CA LEU A 301 -4.31 3.12 0.60
C LEU A 301 -5.05 4.32 -0.03
N PRO A 302 -4.83 5.55 0.46
CA PRO A 302 -5.43 6.75 -0.11
C PRO A 302 -5.09 6.98 -1.59
N MET A 303 -6.06 7.50 -2.35
CA MET A 303 -5.90 7.78 -3.79
C MET A 303 -4.68 8.63 -4.17
N PRO A 304 -4.31 9.69 -3.41
CA PRO A 304 -3.10 10.45 -3.70
C PRO A 304 -1.81 9.61 -3.70
N ILE A 305 -1.76 8.56 -2.88
CA ILE A 305 -0.64 7.61 -2.85
C ILE A 305 -0.71 6.70 -4.08
N ILE A 306 -1.89 6.16 -4.37
CA ILE A 306 -2.11 5.26 -5.51
C ILE A 306 -1.75 5.96 -6.83
N GLU A 307 -2.28 7.16 -7.08
CA GLU A 307 -1.98 7.94 -8.29
C GLU A 307 -0.49 8.29 -8.39
N ALA A 308 0.14 8.64 -7.27
CA ALA A 308 1.56 8.94 -7.26
C ALA A 308 2.40 7.71 -7.62
N VAL A 309 2.09 6.53 -7.06
CA VAL A 309 2.77 5.28 -7.42
C VAL A 309 2.48 4.88 -8.87
N ALA A 310 1.25 5.06 -9.36
CA ALA A 310 0.88 4.71 -10.74
C ALA A 310 1.62 5.56 -11.77
N PHE A 311 1.80 6.86 -11.49
CA PHE A 311 2.22 7.84 -12.50
C PHE A 311 3.58 8.48 -12.21
N HIS A 312 4.34 8.04 -11.21
CA HIS A 312 5.65 8.65 -10.91
C HIS A 312 6.67 8.58 -12.06
N LEU A 313 6.53 7.66 -13.03
CA LEU A 313 7.36 7.64 -14.24
C LEU A 313 6.85 8.59 -15.33
N GLN A 314 5.57 8.94 -15.30
CA GLN A 314 4.87 9.77 -16.29
C GLN A 314 3.90 10.71 -15.55
N PRO A 315 4.41 11.69 -14.78
CA PRO A 315 3.60 12.50 -13.87
C PRO A 315 2.50 13.31 -14.57
N GLN A 316 2.63 13.55 -15.88
CA GLN A 316 1.62 14.16 -16.74
C GLN A 316 0.32 13.35 -16.88
N ARG A 317 0.32 12.05 -16.54
CA ARG A 317 -0.89 11.21 -16.54
C ARG A 317 -1.77 11.45 -15.31
N ALA A 318 -1.24 12.06 -14.24
CA ALA A 318 -2.03 12.35 -13.05
C ALA A 318 -3.07 13.44 -13.32
N ASN A 319 -4.24 13.32 -12.66
CA ASN A 319 -5.33 14.29 -12.80
C ASN A 319 -4.95 15.69 -12.29
N THR A 320 -4.06 15.75 -11.29
CA THR A 320 -3.64 17.01 -10.68
C THR A 320 -2.65 17.76 -11.58
N ARG A 321 -3.04 18.97 -12.03
CA ARG A 321 -2.20 19.82 -12.89
C ARG A 321 -1.11 20.60 -12.14
N SER A 322 -1.25 20.77 -10.83
CA SER A 322 -0.26 21.42 -9.97
C SER A 322 0.80 20.44 -9.49
N PHE A 323 1.96 20.97 -9.09
CA PHE A 323 2.97 20.17 -8.39
C PHE A 323 2.46 19.75 -7.01
N TRP A 324 2.19 18.46 -6.82
CA TRP A 324 1.75 17.86 -5.56
C TRP A 324 2.40 16.48 -5.37
N VAL A 325 1.73 15.52 -4.72
CA VAL A 325 2.30 14.21 -4.34
C VAL A 325 2.95 13.50 -5.52
N THR A 326 2.26 13.30 -6.65
CA THR A 326 2.83 12.61 -7.84
C THR A 326 4.09 13.30 -8.37
N GLY A 327 4.09 14.64 -8.45
CA GLY A 327 5.24 15.40 -8.91
C GLY A 327 6.43 15.29 -7.96
N ALA A 328 6.18 15.34 -6.66
CA ALA A 328 7.22 15.18 -5.64
C ALA A 328 7.83 13.77 -5.68
N VAL A 329 6.99 12.73 -5.81
CA VAL A 329 7.44 11.33 -5.92
C VAL A 329 8.25 11.11 -7.20
N HIS A 330 7.79 11.64 -8.34
CA HIS A 330 8.53 11.62 -9.61
C HIS A 330 9.94 12.21 -9.47
N VAL A 331 10.03 13.45 -8.97
CA VAL A 331 11.33 14.14 -8.80
C VAL A 331 12.21 13.38 -7.80
N ALA A 332 11.66 12.94 -6.67
CA ALA A 332 12.44 12.27 -5.64
C ALA A 332 13.05 10.95 -6.14
N LEU A 333 12.27 10.10 -6.79
CA LEU A 333 12.75 8.85 -7.36
C LEU A 333 13.76 9.07 -8.48
N ALA A 334 13.46 9.99 -9.40
CA ALA A 334 14.37 10.26 -10.52
C ALA A 334 15.74 10.71 -10.02
N LEU A 335 15.78 11.64 -9.05
CA LEU A 335 17.04 12.12 -8.48
C LEU A 335 17.79 11.03 -7.68
N VAL A 336 17.09 10.19 -6.91
CA VAL A 336 17.70 9.12 -6.11
C VAL A 336 18.23 7.98 -6.99
N ASN A 337 17.54 7.67 -8.10
CA ASN A 337 17.96 6.64 -9.03
C ASN A 337 19.01 7.12 -10.05
N GLY A 338 19.16 8.44 -10.21
CA GLY A 338 19.98 9.03 -11.28
C GLY A 338 19.28 9.02 -12.65
N ASP A 339 17.95 8.91 -12.66
CA ASP A 339 17.12 8.97 -13.87
C ASP A 339 16.86 10.45 -14.27
N PRO A 340 16.53 10.72 -15.54
CA PRO A 340 16.13 12.07 -15.97
C PRO A 340 14.82 12.50 -15.30
N VAL A 341 14.78 13.74 -14.81
CA VAL A 341 13.56 14.40 -14.33
C VAL A 341 12.81 14.97 -15.54
N ASP A 342 11.48 14.84 -15.55
CA ASP A 342 10.61 15.40 -16.59
C ASP A 342 10.50 16.93 -16.42
N GLU A 343 11.42 17.65 -17.07
CA GLU A 343 11.48 19.12 -17.01
C GLU A 343 10.27 19.79 -17.69
N ASP A 344 9.66 19.16 -18.71
CA ASP A 344 8.45 19.67 -19.37
C ASP A 344 7.26 19.65 -18.42
N TYR A 345 7.10 18.57 -17.65
CA TYR A 345 6.11 18.49 -16.58
C TYR A 345 6.36 19.58 -15.53
N LEU A 346 7.61 19.74 -15.05
CA LEU A 346 7.92 20.78 -14.05
C LEU A 346 7.69 22.20 -14.58
N GLN A 347 7.92 22.43 -15.88
CA GLN A 347 7.63 23.72 -16.51
C GLN A 347 6.12 23.99 -16.52
N ARG A 348 5.32 23.00 -16.94
CA ARG A 348 3.84 23.10 -16.93
C ARG A 348 3.29 23.30 -15.52
N ALA A 349 3.88 22.64 -14.53
CA ALA A 349 3.52 22.76 -13.12
C ALA A 349 4.05 24.05 -12.45
N GLY A 350 4.85 24.86 -13.16
CA GLY A 350 5.34 26.16 -12.69
C GLY A 350 6.45 26.09 -11.64
N VAL A 351 7.18 24.97 -11.56
CA VAL A 351 8.18 24.70 -10.51
C VAL A 351 9.56 24.29 -11.02
N LEU A 352 9.80 24.34 -12.34
CA LEU A 352 11.10 24.00 -12.95
C LEU A 352 12.27 24.75 -12.30
N ASN A 353 12.06 26.00 -11.91
CA ASN A 353 13.06 26.83 -11.23
C ASN A 353 13.51 26.29 -9.86
N ARG A 354 12.78 25.37 -9.25
CA ARG A 354 13.13 24.72 -7.97
C ARG A 354 14.05 23.50 -8.14
N LEU A 355 14.14 22.95 -9.35
CA LEU A 355 14.90 21.72 -9.64
C LEU A 355 16.38 21.79 -9.20
N PRO A 356 17.13 22.91 -9.39
CA PRO A 356 18.51 23.00 -8.91
C PRO A 356 18.63 22.81 -7.39
N GLN A 357 17.75 23.44 -6.61
CA GLN A 357 17.72 23.29 -5.15
C GLN A 357 17.37 21.85 -4.74
N TRP A 358 16.46 21.19 -5.45
CA TRP A 358 16.10 19.80 -5.18
C TRP A 358 17.25 18.83 -5.48
N ARG A 359 18.04 19.08 -6.53
CA ARG A 359 19.27 18.34 -6.81
C ARG A 359 20.29 18.47 -5.67
N GLU A 360 20.48 19.67 -5.12
CA GLU A 360 21.35 19.88 -3.96
C GLU A 360 20.87 19.08 -2.73
N HIS A 361 19.57 19.10 -2.44
CA HIS A 361 19.00 18.30 -1.36
C HIS A 361 19.19 16.80 -1.54
N ALA A 362 18.98 16.29 -2.76
CA ALA A 362 19.20 14.89 -3.10
C ALA A 362 20.68 14.51 -2.90
N ASN A 363 21.61 15.33 -3.40
CA ASN A 363 23.05 15.09 -3.27
C ASN A 363 23.51 15.09 -1.81
N ALA A 364 22.98 16.00 -0.98
CA ALA A 364 23.25 16.03 0.45
C ALA A 364 22.74 14.77 1.16
N LEU A 365 21.52 14.31 0.85
CA LEU A 365 20.94 13.09 1.42
C LEU A 365 21.73 11.82 1.03
N MET A 366 22.24 11.77 -0.20
CA MET A 366 23.04 10.65 -0.69
C MET A 366 24.51 10.69 -0.24
N GLY A 367 24.93 11.75 0.47
CA GLY A 367 26.32 11.93 0.90
C GLY A 367 27.29 12.24 -0.26
N LEU A 368 26.78 12.76 -1.37
CA LEU A 368 27.56 13.15 -2.57
C LEU A 368 28.14 14.57 -2.47
N VAL A 369 27.78 15.33 -1.44
CA VAL A 369 28.38 16.62 -1.09
C VAL A 369 28.94 16.49 0.33
N PRO A 370 30.21 16.86 0.59
CA PRO A 370 30.72 16.87 1.95
C PRO A 370 29.90 17.87 2.77
N SER A 371 29.41 17.43 3.94
CA SER A 371 28.72 18.29 4.90
C SER A 371 29.56 19.54 5.10
N ALA A 372 29.03 20.71 4.74
CA ALA A 372 29.65 21.97 5.11
C ALA A 372 29.66 22.02 6.64
N VAL A 373 30.88 22.01 7.19
CA VAL A 373 31.20 22.02 8.63
C VAL A 373 30.57 23.20 9.33
#